data_AF-A0A3B3X8R8-F1
#
_entry.id   AF-A0A3B3X8R8-F1
#
_cell.length_a   1.000
_cell.length_b   1.000
_cell.length_c   1.000
_cell.angle_alpha   90.00
_cell.angle_beta   90.00
_cell.angle_gamma   90.00
#
_symmetry.space_group_name_H-M   'P 1'
#
loop_
_entity.id
_entity.type
_entity.pdbx_description
1 polymer ?
#
loop_
_entity_poly.entity_id
_entity_poly.type
_entity_poly.pdbx_seq_one_letter_code
_entity_poly.pdbx_strand_id
1 'polypeptide(L)'
;MELERTVTVRSTSSRHEKSLGLLTMKFVSLLQEAKDGVLDLKMAADSLAVKQKRRIYDITNVLEGVGLIEKKNKNIIQWRGQNNGSPSQEMLEQIRVLKAHIAELEVQEKELDDQKAWVEENIKHLTHDPDIRAYPSALCFFFVFYVFVYNC
;
A
#
# COMPACT_ATOMS: atom_id res chain seq x y z
N MET A 1 35.71 -13.44 -65.72
CA MET A 1 36.06 -14.22 -64.50
C MET A 1 35.92 -13.27 -63.33
N GLU A 2 34.74 -13.31 -62.71
CA GLU A 2 34.34 -12.37 -61.66
C GLU A 2 34.51 -13.05 -60.30
N LEU A 3 35.10 -12.30 -59.37
CA LEU A 3 35.61 -12.78 -58.09
C LEU A 3 34.44 -13.06 -57.12
N GLU A 4 34.26 -14.31 -56.71
CA GLU A 4 33.29 -14.69 -55.67
C GLU A 4 33.69 -14.08 -54.33
N ARG A 5 32.87 -13.12 -53.83
CA ARG A 5 32.95 -12.64 -52.45
C ARG A 5 32.26 -13.64 -51.54
N THR A 6 33.03 -14.35 -50.73
CA THR A 6 32.52 -15.11 -49.60
C THR A 6 31.89 -14.15 -48.58
N VAL A 7 30.57 -14.13 -48.52
CA VAL A 7 29.82 -13.40 -47.48
C VAL A 7 30.00 -14.16 -46.17
N THR A 8 30.94 -13.70 -45.36
CA THR A 8 31.06 -14.13 -43.97
C THR A 8 29.86 -13.59 -43.19
N VAL A 9 28.91 -14.47 -42.86
CA VAL A 9 27.82 -14.18 -41.92
C VAL A 9 28.46 -13.92 -40.56
N ARG A 10 28.64 -12.64 -40.21
CA ARG A 10 29.17 -12.23 -38.91
C ARG A 10 28.14 -12.57 -37.82
N SER A 11 28.56 -13.44 -36.90
CA SER A 11 27.87 -13.86 -35.69
C SER A 11 27.37 -12.67 -34.84
N THR A 12 26.08 -12.37 -34.91
CA THR A 12 25.41 -11.36 -34.05
C THR A 12 25.00 -11.91 -32.68
N SER A 13 25.05 -13.24 -32.47
CA SER A 13 24.65 -13.91 -31.23
C SER A 13 25.51 -13.54 -30.01
N SER A 14 26.83 -13.42 -30.20
CA SER A 14 27.83 -13.21 -29.14
C SER A 14 27.62 -11.92 -28.30
N ARG A 15 27.03 -10.87 -28.89
CA ARG A 15 26.79 -9.60 -28.18
C ARG A 15 25.57 -9.68 -27.27
N HIS A 16 24.52 -10.39 -27.70
CA HIS A 16 23.26 -10.46 -26.97
C HIS A 16 23.39 -11.30 -25.68
N GLU A 17 24.19 -12.37 -25.73
CA GLU A 17 24.50 -13.24 -24.58
C GLU A 17 25.19 -12.51 -23.43
N LYS A 18 25.83 -11.37 -23.69
CA LYS A 18 26.53 -10.54 -22.70
C LYS A 18 25.80 -9.23 -22.39
N SER A 19 24.57 -9.09 -22.87
CA SER A 19 23.79 -7.87 -22.66
C SER A 19 23.39 -7.72 -21.20
N LEU A 20 23.33 -6.47 -20.73
CA LEU A 20 22.87 -6.17 -19.38
C LEU A 20 21.43 -6.66 -19.17
N GLY A 21 20.57 -6.53 -20.19
CA GLY A 21 19.18 -7.00 -20.12
C GLY A 21 19.06 -8.51 -19.84
N LEU A 22 19.87 -9.35 -20.50
CA LEU A 22 19.87 -10.79 -20.24
C LEU A 22 20.36 -11.12 -18.83
N LEU A 23 21.40 -10.41 -18.36
CA LEU A 23 21.91 -10.56 -16.99
C LEU A 23 20.87 -10.14 -15.96
N THR A 24 20.14 -9.04 -16.20
CA THR A 24 19.05 -8.58 -15.34
C THR A 24 17.95 -9.62 -15.25
N MET A 25 17.51 -10.19 -16.38
CA MET A 25 16.46 -11.23 -16.39
C MET A 25 16.87 -12.44 -15.54
N LYS A 26 18.08 -12.97 -15.75
CA LYS A 26 18.60 -14.08 -14.95
C LYS A 26 18.77 -13.71 -13.46
N PHE A 27 19.21 -12.49 -13.16
CA PHE A 27 19.37 -12.01 -11.79
C PHE A 27 18.02 -11.95 -11.08
N VAL A 28 16.98 -11.47 -11.75
CA VAL A 28 15.62 -11.41 -11.20
C VAL A 28 15.05 -12.81 -10.99
N SER A 29 15.28 -13.77 -11.89
CA SER A 29 14.87 -15.16 -11.67
C SER A 29 15.51 -15.75 -10.41
N LEU A 30 16.82 -15.58 -10.22
CA LEU A 30 17.52 -16.02 -9.00
C LEU A 30 16.97 -15.34 -7.74
N LEU A 31 16.60 -14.07 -7.85
CA LEU A 31 16.04 -13.30 -6.75
C LEU A 31 14.63 -13.76 -6.36
N GLN A 32 13.82 -14.20 -7.34
CA GLN A 32 12.48 -14.75 -7.11
C GLN A 32 12.51 -16.18 -6.54
N GLU A 33 13.48 -16.99 -6.97
CA GLU A 33 13.72 -18.35 -6.49
C GLU A 33 14.35 -18.37 -5.09
N ALA A 34 14.98 -17.27 -4.67
CA ALA A 34 15.62 -17.16 -3.37
C ALA A 34 14.59 -17.26 -2.23
N LYS A 35 14.87 -18.17 -1.29
CA LYS A 35 14.05 -18.35 -0.09
C LYS A 35 14.07 -17.05 0.75
N ASP A 36 12.89 -16.66 1.25
CA ASP A 36 12.67 -15.44 2.05
C ASP A 36 13.05 -14.14 1.32
N GLY A 37 13.19 -14.18 -0.01
CA GLY A 37 13.60 -13.04 -0.83
C GLY A 37 15.03 -12.58 -0.56
N VAL A 38 15.89 -13.41 0.05
CA VAL A 38 17.27 -13.06 0.40
C VAL A 38 18.25 -13.70 -0.58
N LEU A 39 18.98 -12.88 -1.33
CA LEU A 39 19.94 -13.35 -2.34
C LEU A 39 21.39 -13.00 -1.97
N ASP A 40 22.28 -13.99 -2.03
CA ASP A 40 23.72 -13.79 -1.91
C ASP A 40 24.31 -13.39 -3.28
N LEU A 41 24.91 -12.21 -3.32
CA LEU A 41 25.53 -11.62 -4.51
C LEU A 41 26.72 -12.44 -5.03
N LYS A 42 27.42 -13.20 -4.19
CA LYS A 42 28.49 -14.10 -4.63
C LYS A 42 27.91 -15.27 -5.40
N MET A 43 26.89 -15.93 -4.85
CA MET A 43 26.21 -17.04 -5.53
C MET A 43 25.58 -16.57 -6.85
N ALA A 44 24.92 -15.41 -6.82
CA ALA A 44 24.36 -14.81 -8.03
C ALA A 44 25.43 -14.52 -9.08
N ALA A 45 26.59 -13.97 -8.68
CA ALA A 45 27.69 -13.70 -9.60
C ALA A 45 28.24 -14.96 -10.27
N ASP A 46 28.33 -16.06 -9.52
CA ASP A 46 28.78 -17.36 -10.02
C ASP A 46 27.75 -17.95 -11.00
N SER A 47 26.45 -17.93 -10.64
CA SER A 47 25.36 -18.41 -11.51
C SER A 47 25.18 -17.58 -12.78
N LEU A 48 25.42 -16.27 -12.72
CA LEU A 48 25.36 -15.38 -13.88
C LEU A 48 26.59 -15.52 -14.80
N ALA A 49 27.58 -16.36 -14.43
CA ALA A 49 28.84 -16.59 -15.15
C ALA A 49 29.54 -15.28 -15.57
N VAL A 50 29.38 -14.23 -14.76
CA VAL A 50 29.86 -12.90 -15.13
C VAL A 50 31.36 -12.85 -14.84
N LYS A 51 32.18 -12.94 -15.88
CA LYS A 51 33.64 -12.71 -15.76
C LYS A 51 33.99 -11.34 -15.16
N GLN A 52 33.04 -10.40 -15.11
CA GLN A 52 33.20 -9.03 -14.63
C GLN A 52 32.16 -8.70 -13.53
N LYS A 53 32.60 -8.65 -12.27
CA LYS A 53 31.78 -8.23 -11.12
C LYS A 53 31.13 -6.84 -11.27
N ARG A 54 31.51 -6.06 -12.27
CA ARG A 54 30.96 -4.74 -12.57
C ARG A 54 29.45 -4.74 -12.89
N ARG A 55 28.92 -5.78 -13.55
CA ARG A 55 27.52 -5.79 -14.01
C ARG A 55 26.50 -6.00 -12.88
N ILE A 56 26.91 -6.70 -11.81
CA ILE A 56 26.06 -6.86 -10.62
C ILE A 56 25.72 -5.49 -10.03
N TYR A 57 26.70 -4.59 -9.92
CA TYR A 57 26.46 -3.24 -9.40
C TYR A 57 25.55 -2.40 -10.30
N ASP A 58 25.64 -2.54 -11.62
CA ASP A 58 24.71 -1.85 -12.52
C ASP A 58 23.27 -2.27 -12.23
N ILE A 59 23.04 -3.57 -12.05
CA ILE A 59 21.71 -4.12 -11.76
C ILE A 59 21.25 -3.70 -10.36
N THR A 60 22.08 -3.91 -9.34
CA THR A 60 21.70 -3.61 -7.95
C THR A 60 21.46 -2.12 -7.74
N ASN A 61 22.28 -1.23 -8.31
CA ASN A 61 22.09 0.21 -8.13
C ASN A 61 20.78 0.70 -8.74
N VAL A 62 20.37 0.15 -9.89
CA VAL A 62 19.09 0.47 -10.51
C VAL A 62 17.94 -0.07 -9.67
N LEU A 63 18.00 -1.35 -9.25
CA LEU A 63 16.95 -1.95 -8.44
C LEU A 63 16.83 -1.31 -7.05
N GLU A 64 17.95 -0.88 -6.46
CA GLU A 64 18.00 -0.13 -5.19
C GLU A 64 17.46 1.30 -5.39
N GLY A 65 17.83 1.97 -6.48
CA GLY A 65 17.34 3.30 -6.83
C GLY A 65 15.83 3.33 -7.09
N VAL A 66 15.25 2.25 -7.62
CA VAL A 66 13.79 2.07 -7.76
C VAL A 66 13.15 1.64 -6.43
N GLY A 67 13.93 1.12 -5.47
CA GLY A 67 13.44 0.66 -4.17
C GLY A 67 12.85 -0.76 -4.17
N LEU A 68 13.18 -1.59 -5.17
CA LEU A 68 12.73 -2.98 -5.27
C LEU A 68 13.60 -3.94 -4.42
N ILE A 69 14.84 -3.55 -4.13
CA ILE A 69 15.75 -4.28 -3.26
C ILE A 69 16.27 -3.39 -2.15
N GLU A 70 16.70 -4.01 -1.07
CA GLU A 70 17.47 -3.37 -0.01
C GLU A 70 18.74 -4.17 0.32
N LYS A 71 19.76 -3.46 0.77
CA LYS A 71 21.03 -4.06 1.17
C LYS A 71 20.99 -4.44 2.64
N LYS A 72 21.10 -5.74 2.95
CA LYS A 72 21.27 -6.22 4.32
C LYS A 72 22.74 -6.17 4.73
N ASN A 73 23.61 -6.71 3.90
CA ASN A 73 25.05 -6.79 4.13
C ASN A 73 25.81 -6.56 2.81
N LYS A 74 27.14 -6.46 2.88
CA LYS A 74 27.98 -6.24 1.69
C LYS A 74 27.78 -7.26 0.55
N ASN A 75 27.36 -8.49 0.87
CA ASN A 75 27.11 -9.55 -0.10
C ASN A 75 25.66 -10.04 -0.11
N ILE A 76 24.76 -9.45 0.69
CA ILE A 76 23.39 -9.94 0.86
C ILE A 76 22.42 -8.81 0.55
N ILE A 77 21.51 -9.06 -0.38
CA ILE A 77 20.39 -8.18 -0.70
C ILE A 77 19.07 -8.87 -0.38
N GLN A 78 18.06 -8.09 -0.03
CA GLN A 78 16.70 -8.57 0.17
C GLN A 78 15.78 -7.94 -0.87
N TRP A 79 14.95 -8.78 -1.50
CA TRP A 79 13.87 -8.37 -2.37
C TRP A 79 12.70 -7.83 -1.54
N ARG A 80 12.34 -6.56 -1.78
CA ARG A 80 11.17 -5.94 -1.13
C ARG A 80 9.86 -6.39 -1.77
N GLY A 81 9.90 -6.83 -3.03
CA GLY A 81 8.72 -7.27 -3.76
C GLY A 81 8.16 -8.64 -3.33
N GLN A 82 8.90 -9.44 -2.55
CA GLN A 82 8.37 -10.63 -1.89
C GLN A 82 8.14 -10.31 -0.42
N ASN A 83 7.11 -9.51 -0.15
CA ASN A 83 6.32 -9.69 1.07
C ASN A 83 5.43 -10.96 0.96
N ASN A 84 6.00 -12.05 0.45
CA ASN A 84 5.39 -13.37 0.33
C ASN A 84 6.17 -14.42 1.14
N GLY A 85 7.10 -14.00 2.01
CA GLY A 85 7.29 -14.78 3.22
C GLY A 85 5.96 -14.74 3.93
N SER A 86 5.28 -15.88 4.04
CA SER A 86 4.00 -16.03 4.74
C SER A 86 3.95 -15.07 5.93
N PRO A 87 2.93 -14.19 6.06
CA PRO A 87 2.89 -13.26 7.18
C PRO A 87 3.12 -14.08 8.45
N SER A 88 4.04 -13.63 9.32
CA SER A 88 4.36 -14.36 10.55
C SER A 88 3.05 -14.67 11.29
N GLN A 89 2.99 -15.78 12.05
CA GLN A 89 1.77 -16.12 12.78
C GLN A 89 1.28 -14.95 13.66
N GLU A 90 2.22 -14.19 14.23
CA GLU A 90 1.93 -12.95 14.97
C GLU A 90 1.29 -11.87 14.10
N MET A 91 1.80 -11.66 12.88
CA MET A 91 1.23 -10.67 11.95
C MET A 91 -0.14 -11.11 11.42
N LEU A 92 -0.36 -12.41 11.19
CA LEU A 92 -1.68 -12.94 10.84
C LEU A 92 -2.68 -12.72 11.97
N GLU A 93 -2.26 -12.92 13.22
CA GLU A 93 -3.12 -12.71 14.38
C GLU A 93 -3.45 -11.22 14.57
N GLN A 94 -2.46 -10.33 14.42
CA GLN A 94 -2.69 -8.89 14.43
C GLN A 94 -3.67 -8.46 13.32
N ILE A 95 -3.55 -9.02 12.12
CA ILE A 95 -4.49 -8.75 11.02
C ILE A 95 -5.90 -9.21 11.40
N ARG A 96 -6.06 -10.37 12.06
CA ARG A 96 -7.37 -10.85 12.51
C ARG A 96 -7.98 -9.92 13.55
N VAL A 97 -7.22 -9.53 14.57
CA VAL A 97 -7.67 -8.61 15.62
C VAL A 97 -8.08 -7.27 15.03
N LEU A 98 -7.24 -6.70 14.16
CA LEU A 98 -7.55 -5.42 13.51
C LEU A 98 -8.81 -5.50 12.65
N LYS A 99 -9.00 -6.59 11.90
CA LYS A 99 -10.23 -6.80 11.12
C LYS A 99 -11.47 -6.92 12.00
N ALA A 100 -11.37 -7.62 13.14
CA ALA A 100 -12.47 -7.71 14.09
C ALA A 100 -12.81 -6.34 14.68
N HIS A 101 -11.79 -5.54 15.01
CA HIS A 101 -11.99 -4.20 15.53
C HIS A 101 -12.62 -3.24 14.50
N ILE A 102 -12.24 -3.35 13.22
CA ILE A 102 -12.90 -2.59 12.14
C ILE A 102 -14.39 -2.94 12.07
N ALA A 103 -14.73 -4.23 12.06
CA ALA A 103 -16.12 -4.66 12.01
C ALA A 103 -16.94 -4.19 13.24
N GLU A 104 -16.33 -4.17 14.43
CA GLU A 104 -16.95 -3.63 15.63
C GLU A 104 -17.21 -2.11 15.50
N LEU A 105 -16.21 -1.37 15.03
CA LEU A 105 -16.33 0.08 14.81
C LEU A 105 -17.39 0.42 13.76
N GLU A 106 -17.49 -0.36 12.68
CA GLU A 106 -18.53 -0.19 11.65
C GLU A 106 -19.95 -0.38 12.22
N VAL A 107 -20.13 -1.31 13.16
CA VAL A 107 -21.41 -1.50 13.86
C VAL A 107 -21.73 -0.31 14.77
N GLN A 108 -20.74 0.19 15.52
CA GLN A 108 -20.91 1.35 16.39
C GLN A 108 -21.21 2.62 15.60
N GLU A 109 -20.53 2.85 14.48
CA GLU A 109 -20.79 3.97 13.59
C GLU A 109 -22.24 3.95 13.08
N LYS A 110 -22.69 2.77 12.63
CA LYS A 110 -24.08 2.60 12.19
C LYS A 110 -25.10 2.90 13.29
N GLU A 111 -24.85 2.44 14.51
CA GLU A 111 -25.77 2.71 15.62
C GLU A 111 -25.82 4.19 15.98
N LEU A 112 -24.68 4.90 15.92
CA LEU A 112 -24.62 6.35 16.10
C LEU A 112 -25.38 7.09 14.99
N ASP A 113 -25.27 6.64 13.74
CA ASP A 113 -26.02 7.21 12.62
C ASP A 113 -27.53 7.00 12.77
N ASP A 114 -27.96 5.82 13.22
CA ASP A 114 -29.38 5.53 13.50
C ASP A 114 -29.92 6.43 14.63
N GLN A 115 -29.16 6.59 15.71
CA GLN A 115 -29.51 7.49 16.82
C GLN A 115 -29.61 8.95 16.37
N LYS A 116 -28.66 9.40 15.55
CA LYS A 116 -28.66 10.76 14.98
C LYS A 116 -29.90 10.99 14.13
N ALA A 117 -30.20 10.07 13.21
CA ALA A 117 -31.38 10.15 12.36
C ALA A 117 -32.68 10.22 13.19
N TRP A 118 -32.78 9.40 14.24
CA TRP A 118 -33.92 9.40 15.15
C TRP A 118 -34.09 10.76 15.88
N VAL A 119 -33.02 11.33 16.42
CA VAL A 119 -33.09 12.65 17.09
C VAL A 119 -33.47 13.74 16.09
N GLU A 120 -32.89 13.74 14.89
CA GLU A 120 -33.22 14.71 13.84
C GLU A 120 -34.70 14.65 13.43
N GLU A 121 -35.29 13.45 13.35
CA GLU A 121 -36.71 13.26 13.06
C GLU A 121 -37.60 13.76 14.20
N ASN A 122 -37.27 13.44 15.45
CA ASN A 122 -38.01 13.94 16.61
C ASN A 122 -37.98 15.48 16.69
N ILE A 123 -36.83 16.10 16.46
CA ILE A 123 -36.72 17.57 16.41
C ILE A 123 -37.61 18.13 15.30
N LYS A 124 -37.63 17.51 14.10
CA LYS A 124 -38.53 17.92 13.02
C LYS A 124 -40.00 17.82 13.44
N HIS A 125 -40.40 16.72 14.07
CA HIS A 125 -41.78 16.53 14.52
C HIS A 125 -42.17 17.58 15.57
N LEU A 126 -41.34 17.80 16.58
CA LEU A 126 -41.58 18.82 17.62
C LEU A 126 -41.61 20.25 17.05
N THR A 127 -40.78 20.57 16.06
CA THR A 127 -40.76 21.91 15.42
C THR A 127 -41.90 22.14 14.41
N HIS A 128 -42.62 21.09 14.03
CA HIS A 128 -43.82 21.17 13.17
C HIS A 128 -45.13 21.17 13.94
N ASP A 129 -45.08 21.02 15.27
CA ASP A 129 -46.25 21.15 16.13
C ASP A 129 -46.82 22.58 16.04
N PRO A 130 -48.08 22.75 15.58
CA PRO A 130 -48.70 24.07 15.45
C PRO A 130 -48.84 24.79 16.81
N ASP A 131 -48.89 24.07 17.94
CA ASP A 131 -48.96 24.70 19.26
C ASP A 131 -47.65 25.39 19.63
N ILE A 132 -46.49 24.87 19.19
CA ILE A 132 -45.17 25.49 19.41
C ILE A 132 -44.98 26.72 18.51
N ARG A 133 -45.56 26.70 17.29
CA ARG A 133 -45.52 27.84 16.35
C ARG A 133 -46.53 28.94 16.69
N ALA A 134 -47.56 28.64 17.49
CA ALA A 134 -48.59 29.59 17.90
C ALA A 134 -48.15 30.55 19.00
N TYR A 135 -46.98 30.34 19.61
CA TYR A 135 -46.35 31.33 20.48
C TYR A 135 -45.51 32.29 19.63
N PRO A 136 -45.99 33.51 19.28
CA PRO A 136 -45.11 34.52 18.73
C PRO A 136 -43.96 34.71 19.72
N SER A 137 -42.72 34.66 19.22
CA SER A 137 -41.50 34.74 20.01
C SER A 137 -41.55 35.85 21.07
N ALA A 138 -42.24 36.96 20.79
CA ALA A 138 -42.52 38.03 21.73
C ALA A 138 -43.26 37.58 23.01
N LEU A 139 -44.32 36.76 22.92
CA LEU A 139 -45.11 36.32 24.09
C LEU A 139 -44.33 35.36 24.99
N CYS A 140 -43.44 34.53 24.43
CA CYS A 140 -42.59 33.65 25.21
C CYS A 140 -41.55 34.46 26.02
N PHE A 141 -40.96 35.50 25.42
CA PHE A 141 -40.11 36.44 26.16
C PHE A 141 -40.88 37.21 27.23
N PHE A 142 -42.09 37.67 26.95
CA PHE A 142 -42.92 38.36 27.95
C PHE A 142 -43.33 37.46 29.11
N PHE A 143 -43.64 36.18 28.87
CA PHE A 143 -44.01 35.26 29.95
C PHE A 143 -42.81 34.91 30.84
N VAL A 144 -41.65 34.62 30.25
CA VAL A 144 -40.41 34.36 31.00
C VAL A 144 -39.98 35.60 31.77
N PHE A 145 -40.07 36.80 31.17
CA PHE A 145 -39.73 38.05 31.83
C PHE A 145 -40.76 38.43 32.91
N TYR A 146 -42.06 38.22 32.68
CA TYR A 146 -43.11 38.49 33.67
C TYR A 146 -42.99 37.57 34.88
N VAL A 147 -42.75 36.27 34.68
CA VAL A 147 -42.51 35.33 35.79
C VAL A 147 -41.25 35.71 36.56
N PHE A 148 -40.17 36.10 35.88
CA PHE A 148 -38.91 36.46 36.54
C PHE A 148 -38.95 37.83 37.26
N VAL A 149 -39.74 38.79 36.75
CA VAL A 149 -39.89 40.12 37.33
C VAL A 149 -40.97 40.18 38.42
N TYR A 150 -42.01 39.35 38.34
CA TYR A 150 -43.14 39.40 39.30
C TYR A 150 -43.15 38.26 40.34
N ASN A 151 -42.27 37.27 40.26
CA ASN A 151 -42.08 36.26 41.33
C ASN A 151 -40.73 36.40 42.07
N CYS A 152 -40.08 37.56 41.98
CA CYS A 152 -38.91 37.93 42.80
C CYS A 152 -39.26 39.14 43.66
#